data_AF-A0A197K1V4-F1
#
_entry.id   AF-A0A197K1V4-F1
#
_cell.length_a   1.000
_cell.length_b   1.000
_cell.length_c   1.000
_cell.angle_alpha   90.00
_cell.angle_beta   90.00
_cell.angle_gamma   90.00
#
_symmetry.space_group_name_H-M   'P 1'
#
loop_
_entity.id
_entity.type
_entity.pdbx_description
1 polymer ?
#
loop_
_entity_poly.entity_id
_entity_poly.type
_entity_poly.pdbx_seq_one_letter_code
_entity_poly.pdbx_strand_id
1 'polypeptide(L)'
;MSDVKHNAMTAPRPADDEAETIFETVKDAVLKEIHRINREDDRHGLHEMDKLKHISEYTPVLYATEDVAFGRNYFGKIHLGDQKYVHAR
;
A
#
# COMPACT_ATOMS: atom_id res chain seq x y z
N MET A 1 -11.11 -14.79 11.42
CA MET A 1 -9.90 -15.30 10.76
C MET A 1 -10.31 -15.64 9.34
N SER A 2 -10.02 -14.77 8.38
CA SER A 2 -10.42 -14.95 6.98
C SER A 2 -9.45 -15.91 6.30
N ASP A 3 -10.00 -16.98 5.72
CA ASP A 3 -9.29 -18.07 5.05
C ASP A 3 -8.39 -17.58 3.93
N VAL A 4 -7.08 -17.78 4.09
CA VAL A 4 -6.03 -17.55 3.08
C VAL A 4 -6.20 -18.47 1.84
N LYS A 5 -7.13 -19.42 1.88
CA LYS A 5 -7.30 -20.48 0.87
C LYS A 5 -8.27 -20.14 -0.28
N HIS A 6 -9.00 -19.03 -0.23
CA HIS A 6 -9.98 -18.67 -1.25
C HIS A 6 -9.86 -17.24 -1.80
N ASN A 7 -8.69 -16.59 -1.67
CA ASN A 7 -8.47 -15.35 -2.41
C ASN A 7 -8.20 -15.71 -3.86
N ALA A 8 -9.15 -15.41 -4.74
CA ALA A 8 -8.96 -15.42 -6.20
C ALA A 8 -8.12 -14.20 -6.63
N MET A 9 -6.99 -13.97 -5.93
CA MET A 9 -6.02 -12.98 -6.32
C MET A 9 -5.20 -13.51 -7.48
N THR A 10 -5.00 -12.67 -8.48
CA THR A 10 -4.01 -12.93 -9.53
C THR A 10 -2.61 -12.99 -8.91
N ALA A 11 -1.72 -13.78 -9.53
CA ALA A 11 -0.32 -13.81 -9.13
C ALA A 11 0.26 -12.38 -9.20
N PRO A 12 1.12 -11.97 -8.25
CA PRO A 12 1.69 -10.64 -8.24
C PRO A 12 2.49 -10.39 -9.52
N ARG A 13 2.21 -9.27 -10.17
CA ARG A 13 2.85 -8.82 -11.41
C ARG A 13 3.62 -7.53 -11.15
N PRO A 14 4.68 -7.24 -11.93
CA PRO A 14 5.33 -5.93 -11.89
C PRO A 14 4.30 -4.84 -12.16
N ALA A 15 4.46 -3.68 -11.51
CA ALA A 15 3.64 -2.51 -11.80
C ALA A 15 3.72 -2.17 -13.29
N ASP A 16 2.56 -2.03 -13.91
CA ASP A 16 2.38 -1.50 -15.27
C ASP A 16 1.81 -0.08 -15.20
N ASP A 17 1.75 0.60 -16.35
CA ASP A 17 1.29 1.98 -16.47
C ASP A 17 -0.12 2.19 -15.87
N GLU A 18 -0.98 1.16 -15.93
CA GLU A 18 -2.33 1.19 -15.34
C GLU A 18 -2.25 1.18 -13.81
N ALA A 19 -1.48 0.25 -13.22
CA ALA A 19 -1.27 0.21 -11.78
C ALA A 19 -0.60 1.49 -11.27
N GLU A 20 0.39 2.02 -11.98
CA GLU A 20 1.04 3.29 -11.62
C GLU A 20 0.03 4.44 -11.56
N THR A 21 -0.83 4.57 -12.57
CA THR A 21 -1.87 5.62 -12.62
C THR A 21 -2.86 5.49 -11.46
N ILE A 22 -3.30 4.26 -11.16
CA ILE A 22 -4.23 3.99 -10.05
C ILE A 22 -3.58 4.38 -8.71
N PHE A 23 -2.35 3.90 -8.45
CA PHE A 23 -1.65 4.17 -7.20
C PHE A 23 -1.20 5.62 -7.06
N GLU A 24 -0.98 6.33 -8.17
CA GLU A 24 -0.74 7.78 -8.18
C GLU A 24 -2.01 8.56 -7.81
N THR A 25 -3.18 8.14 -8.31
CA THR A 25 -4.46 8.77 -7.99
C THR A 25 -4.80 8.65 -6.50
N VAL A 26 -4.48 7.51 -5.88
CA VAL A 26 -4.72 7.29 -4.44
C VAL A 26 -3.55 7.69 -3.54
N LYS A 27 -2.45 8.20 -4.11
CA LYS A 27 -1.22 8.56 -3.39
C LYS A 27 -1.47 9.47 -2.21
N ASP A 28 -2.24 10.54 -2.41
CA ASP A 28 -2.56 11.49 -1.33
C ASP A 28 -3.36 10.87 -0.20
N ALA A 29 -4.27 9.94 -0.51
CA ALA A 29 -5.04 9.21 0.49
C ALA A 29 -4.14 8.26 1.30
N VAL A 30 -3.26 7.53 0.62
CA VAL A 30 -2.29 6.63 1.25
C VAL A 30 -1.31 7.40 2.14
N LEU A 31 -0.77 8.53 1.67
CA LEU A 31 0.13 9.38 2.45
C LEU A 31 -0.57 9.98 3.68
N LYS A 32 -1.81 10.45 3.54
CA LYS A 32 -2.62 10.92 4.67
C LYS A 32 -2.82 9.84 5.72
N GLU A 33 -3.07 8.61 5.29
CA GLU A 33 -3.26 7.49 6.20
C GLU A 33 -1.95 7.11 6.91
N ILE A 34 -0.82 7.07 6.19
CA ILE A 34 0.51 6.90 6.81
C ILE A 34 0.76 7.98 7.87
N HIS A 35 0.49 9.25 7.55
CA HIS A 35 0.64 10.35 8.51
C HIS A 35 -0.32 10.23 9.70
N ARG A 36 -1.54 9.74 9.51
CA ARG A 36 -2.50 9.49 10.58
C ARG A 36 -1.98 8.42 11.52
N ILE A 37 -1.52 7.28 10.98
CA ILE A 37 -1.00 6.18 11.80
C ILE A 37 0.28 6.62 12.54
N ASN A 38 1.20 7.34 11.88
CA ASN A 38 2.37 7.91 12.55
C ASN A 38 1.99 8.82 13.72
N ARG A 39 0.97 9.67 13.55
CA ARG A 39 0.49 10.55 14.63
C ARG A 39 -0.14 9.77 15.78
N GLU A 40 -0.86 8.69 15.47
CA GLU A 40 -1.44 7.81 16.49
C GLU A 40 -0.33 7.05 17.24
N ASP A 41 0.67 6.54 16.53
CA ASP A 41 1.87 5.89 17.09
C ASP A 41 2.65 6.82 18.02
N ASP A 42 2.90 8.07 17.59
CA ASP A 42 3.52 9.14 18.39
C ASP A 42 2.68 9.42 19.67
N ARG A 43 1.34 9.45 19.56
CA ARG A 43 0.43 9.69 20.69
C ARG A 43 0.43 8.54 21.70
N HIS A 44 0.61 7.30 21.24
CA HIS A 44 0.64 6.11 22.08
C HIS A 44 2.05 5.72 22.55
N GLY A 45 3.10 6.44 22.13
CA GLY A 45 4.48 6.22 22.54
C GLY A 45 5.03 4.87 22.08
N LEU A 46 4.46 4.29 21.03
CA LEU A 46 4.84 2.99 20.49
C LEU A 46 6.08 3.10 19.58
N HIS A 47 6.28 4.25 18.91
CA HIS A 47 7.45 4.57 18.08
C HIS A 47 7.75 3.55 16.96
N GLU A 48 6.79 2.69 16.61
CA GLU A 48 6.98 1.66 15.58
C GLU A 48 7.09 2.27 14.18
N MET A 49 6.50 3.45 13.98
CA MET A 49 6.45 4.13 12.68
C MET A 49 7.40 5.31 12.52
N ASP A 50 8.27 5.58 13.50
CA ASP A 50 9.29 6.64 13.41
C ASP A 50 10.19 6.50 12.18
N LYS A 51 10.40 5.26 11.71
CA LYS A 51 11.20 4.96 10.52
C LYS A 51 10.52 5.41 9.22
N LEU A 52 9.20 5.61 9.20
CA LEU A 52 8.42 6.04 8.03
C LEU A 52 8.28 7.57 7.92
N LYS A 53 8.90 8.34 8.84
CA LYS A 53 8.86 9.82 8.81
C LYS A 53 9.51 10.45 7.57
N HIS A 54 10.39 9.72 6.89
CA HIS A 54 11.01 10.15 5.64
C HIS A 54 10.57 9.24 4.50
N ILE A 55 9.63 9.74 3.69
CA ILE A 55 9.22 9.17 2.41
C ILE A 55 9.98 9.94 1.35
N SER A 56 10.97 9.31 0.73
CA SER A 56 11.82 9.91 -0.31
C SER A 56 11.35 9.54 -1.71
N GLU A 57 10.55 8.48 -1.83
CA GLU A 57 10.06 7.95 -3.09
C GLU A 57 8.61 7.44 -2.93
N TYR A 58 7.86 7.29 -4.02
CA TYR A 58 6.57 6.60 -4.03
C TYR A 58 6.45 5.88 -5.38
N THR A 59 6.95 4.65 -5.42
CA THR A 59 7.05 3.86 -6.66
C THR A 59 6.36 2.51 -6.47
N PRO A 60 5.23 2.26 -7.13
CA PRO A 60 4.62 0.93 -7.17
C PRO A 60 5.58 -0.08 -7.80
N VAL A 61 5.86 -1.20 -7.14
CA VAL A 61 6.81 -2.22 -7.61
C VAL A 61 6.09 -3.48 -8.07
N LEU A 62 5.10 -3.91 -7.30
CA LEU A 62 4.29 -5.08 -7.59
C LEU A 62 2.83 -4.75 -7.34
N TYR A 63 1.95 -5.37 -8.10
CA TYR A 63 0.53 -5.35 -7.79
C TYR A 63 -0.12 -6.71 -8.05
N ALA A 64 -1.23 -6.95 -7.37
CA ALA A 64 -2.12 -8.07 -7.61
C ALA A 64 -3.55 -7.54 -7.67
N THR A 65 -4.42 -8.24 -8.38
CA THR A 65 -5.83 -7.87 -8.52
C THR A 65 -6.71 -9.00 -8.05
N GLU A 66 -7.86 -8.62 -7.49
CA GLU A 66 -8.90 -9.56 -7.09
C GLU A 66 -10.23 -9.08 -7.66
N ASP A 67 -10.87 -9.92 -8.47
CA ASP A 67 -12.20 -9.63 -8.99
C ASP A 67 -13.24 -9.89 -7.90
N VAL A 68 -14.06 -8.88 -7.61
CA VAL A 68 -15.14 -8.92 -6.62
C VAL A 68 -16.48 -8.61 -7.27
N ALA A 69 -17.59 -8.92 -6.59
CA ALA A 69 -18.94 -8.85 -7.17
C ALA A 69 -19.32 -7.51 -7.80
N PHE A 70 -18.69 -6.40 -7.38
CA PHE A 70 -18.98 -5.05 -7.87
C PHE A 70 -17.72 -4.28 -8.33
N GLY A 71 -16.64 -4.97 -8.69
CA GLY A 71 -15.44 -4.32 -9.18
C GLY A 71 -14.17 -5.15 -9.05
N ARG A 72 -13.04 -4.46 -8.96
CA ARG A 72 -11.72 -5.07 -8.84
C ARG A 72 -10.95 -4.39 -7.71
N ASN A 73 -10.46 -5.18 -6.76
CA ASN A 73 -9.53 -4.69 -5.75
C ASN A 73 -8.12 -4.69 -6.34
N TYR A 74 -7.36 -3.64 -6.06
CA TYR A 74 -5.95 -3.54 -6.42
C TYR A 74 -5.12 -3.61 -5.15
N PHE A 75 -4.19 -4.56 -5.10
CA PHE A 75 -3.26 -4.74 -3.99
C PHE A 75 -1.86 -4.35 -4.46
N GLY A 76 -1.36 -3.22 -4.01
CA GLY A 76 -0.08 -2.66 -4.47
C GLY A 76 1.00 -2.75 -3.41
N LYS A 77 2.21 -3.15 -3.80
CA LYS A 77 3.43 -2.96 -3.03
C LYS A 77 4.14 -1.72 -3.53
N ILE A 78 4.23 -0.72 -2.66
CA ILE A 78 4.76 0.61 -2.98
C ILE A 78 6.07 0.80 -2.24
N HIS A 79 7.13 1.12 -2.97
CA HIS A 79 8.42 1.51 -2.41
C HIS A 79 8.36 2.98 -2.00
N LEU A 80 8.65 3.25 -0.72
CA LEU A 80 8.65 4.59 -0.15
C LEU A 80 10.05 5.22 -0.05
N GLY A 81 11.06 4.55 -0.60
CA GLY A 81 12.48 4.88 -0.44
C GLY A 81 13.09 4.25 0.83
N ASP A 82 14.42 4.32 0.96
CA ASP A 82 15.19 3.74 2.08
C ASP A 82 14.88 2.26 2.38
N GLN A 83 14.64 1.44 1.34
CA GLN A 83 14.23 0.04 1.46
C GLN A 83 12.91 -0.19 2.22
N LYS A 84 12.06 0.83 2.31
CA LYS A 84 10.74 0.75 2.97
C LYS A 84 9.67 0.44 1.95
N TYR A 85 8.80 -0.49 2.29
CA TYR A 85 7.68 -0.89 1.44
C TYR A 85 6.38 -0.83 2.23
N VAL A 86 5.33 -0.32 1.59
CA VAL A 86 3.97 -0.34 2.11
C VAL A 86 3.09 -1.16 1.18
N HIS A 87 2.15 -1.88 1.76
CA HIS A 87 1.10 -2.56 1.01
C HIS A 87 -0.18 -1.73 1.10
N ALA A 88 -0.70 -1.31 -0.05
CA ALA A 88 -1.95 -0.57 -0.19
C ALA A 88 -3.03 -1.48 -0.80
N ARG A 89 -4.28 -1.26 -0.38
CA ARG A 89 -5.51 -1.89 -0.91
C ARG A 89 -6.53 -0.80 -1.17
#